data_AF-A0A388TLG3-F1
#
_entry.id   AF-A0A388TLG3-F1
#
_cell.length_a   1.000
_cell.length_b   1.000
_cell.length_c   1.000
_cell.angle_alpha   90.00
_cell.angle_beta   90.00
_cell.angle_gamma   90.00
#
_symmetry.space_group_name_H-M   'P 1'
#
loop_
_entity.id
_entity.type
_entity.pdbx_description
1 polymer ?
#
loop_
_entity_poly.entity_id
_entity_poly.type
_entity_poly.pdbx_seq_one_letter_code
_entity_poly.pdbx_strand_id
1 'polypeptide(L)' 'MLITAQGVDFTVDGDGVARHEGRVVFVPGLVPDDTAEIEIIADKKNYLLGKIKKIIEP' A
#
# COMPACT_ATOMS: atom_id res chain seq x y z
N MET A 1 4.09 -11.36 -2.56
CA MET A 1 2.76 -11.42 -3.23
C MET A 1 2.55 -10.09 -3.92
N LEU A 2 2.03 -10.07 -5.15
CA LEU A 2 1.70 -8.82 -5.86
C LEU A 2 0.20 -8.56 -5.77
N ILE A 3 -0.16 -7.34 -5.42
CA ILE A 3 -1.54 -6.88 -5.35
C ILE A 3 -1.68 -5.56 -6.11
N THR A 4 -2.89 -5.24 -6.53
CA THR A 4 -3.24 -3.91 -7.03
C THR A 4 -4.18 -3.28 -6.02
N ALA A 5 -3.83 -2.10 -5.52
CA ALA A 5 -4.66 -1.36 -4.59
C ALA A 5 -4.48 0.15 -4.77
N GLN A 6 -5.51 0.89 -4.38
CA GLN A 6 -5.49 2.34 -4.33
C GLN A 6 -5.01 2.82 -2.95
N GLY A 7 -4.26 3.92 -2.92
CA GLY A 7 -3.98 4.64 -1.70
C GLY A 7 -5.25 5.28 -1.16
N VAL A 8 -5.48 5.15 0.14
CA VAL A 8 -6.68 5.69 0.81
C VAL A 8 -6.36 6.69 1.89
N ASP A 9 -5.12 6.69 2.39
CA ASP A 9 -4.66 7.58 3.46
C ASP A 9 -3.12 7.58 3.50
N PHE A 10 -2.53 8.32 4.43
CA PHE A 10 -1.11 8.27 4.75
C PHE A 10 -0.89 8.38 6.27
N THR A 11 0.21 7.80 6.75
CA THR A 11 0.62 7.92 8.16
C THR A 11 1.24 9.28 8.43
N VAL A 12 1.39 9.62 9.72
CA VAL A 12 2.09 10.85 10.15
C VAL A 12 3.55 10.86 9.66
N ASP A 13 4.15 9.69 9.48
CA ASP A 13 5.53 9.53 8.99
C ASP A 13 5.63 9.63 7.45
N GLY A 14 4.50 9.77 6.75
CA GLY A 14 4.44 9.93 5.29
C GLY A 14 4.33 8.62 4.51
N ASP A 15 4.08 7.49 5.17
CA ASP A 15 3.85 6.22 4.48
C ASP A 15 2.40 6.15 3.98
N GLY A 16 2.22 5.78 2.72
CA GLY A 16 0.89 5.55 2.16
C GLY A 16 0.19 4.36 2.78
N VAL A 17 -1.13 4.42 2.81
CA VAL A 17 -2.00 3.39 3.35
C VAL A 17 -2.87 2.87 2.22
N ALA A 18 -2.83 1.55 2.01
CA ALA A 18 -3.75 0.83 1.15
C ALA A 18 -4.50 -0.25 1.96
N ARG A 19 -5.55 -0.82 1.38
CA ARG A 19 -6.30 -1.93 1.97
C ARG A 19 -6.33 -3.12 1.04
N HIS A 20 -6.08 -4.30 1.61
CA HIS A 20 -6.18 -5.57 0.90
C HIS A 20 -6.80 -6.62 1.81
N GLU A 21 -7.91 -7.23 1.38
CA GLU A 21 -8.64 -8.26 2.13
C GLU A 21 -8.96 -7.86 3.59
N GLY A 22 -9.35 -6.60 3.80
CA GLY A 22 -9.65 -6.06 5.13
C GLY A 22 -8.43 -5.76 6.00
N ARG A 23 -7.22 -6.05 5.53
CA ARG A 23 -5.96 -5.74 6.21
C ARG A 23 -5.38 -4.42 5.70
N VAL A 24 -4.69 -3.72 6.59
CA VAL A 24 -3.96 -2.48 6.26
C VAL A 24 -2.63 -2.85 5.61
N VAL A 25 -2.28 -2.17 4.53
CA VAL A 25 -0.99 -2.30 3.85
C VAL A 25 -0.29 -0.95 3.92
N PHE A 26 0.86 -0.90 4.59
CA PHE A 26 1.70 0.30 4.59
C PHE A 26 2.63 0.27 3.39
N VAL A 27 2.63 1.35 2.61
CA VAL A 27 3.31 1.45 1.32
C VAL A 27 4.01 2.80 1.22
N PRO A 28 5.33 2.87 1.48
CA PRO A 28 6.09 4.10 1.35
C PRO A 28 5.99 4.67 -0.07
N GLY A 29 5.71 5.97 -0.16
CA GLY A 29 5.59 6.69 -1.44
C GLY A 29 4.25 6.51 -2.17
N LEU A 30 3.28 5.81 -1.58
CA LEU A 30 1.92 5.77 -2.09
C LEU A 30 1.15 6.96 -1.52
N VAL A 31 0.37 7.65 -2.33
CA VAL A 31 -0.49 8.76 -1.89
C VAL A 31 -1.96 8.38 -2.05
N PRO A 32 -2.89 9.07 -1.37
CA PRO A 32 -4.31 8.86 -1.59
C PRO A 32 -4.68 9.05 -3.07
N ASP A 33 -5.69 8.30 -3.51
CA ASP A 33 -6.23 8.27 -4.87
C ASP A 33 -5.33 7.63 -5.95
N ASP A 34 -4.02 7.48 -5.73
CA ASP A 34 -3.12 6.72 -6.61
C ASP A 34 -3.44 5.22 -6.60
N THR A 35 -3.54 4.60 -7.78
CA THR A 35 -3.60 3.14 -7.95
C THR A 35 -2.23 2.59 -8.33
N ALA A 36 -1.74 1.62 -7.56
CA ALA A 36 -0.42 1.03 -7.76
C ALA A 36 -0.43 -0.50 -7.68
N GLU A 37 0.52 -1.12 -8.40
CA GLU A 37 0.95 -2.48 -8.14
C GLU A 37 1.89 -2.48 -6.94
N ILE A 38 1.52 -3.20 -5.88
CA ILE A 38 2.20 -3.24 -4.61
C ILE A 38 2.69 -4.68 -4.36
N GLU A 39 3.99 -4.83 -4.14
CA GLU A 39 4.57 -6.07 -3.67
C GLU A 39 4.54 -6.13 -2.15
N ILE A 40 3.83 -7.11 -1.59
CA ILE A 40 3.87 -7.44 -0.17
C ILE A 40 5.22 -8.08 0.16
N ILE A 41 6.01 -7.37 0.96
CA ILE A 41 7.36 -7.77 1.40
C ILE A 41 7.37 -8.38 2.80
N ALA A 42 6.36 -8.09 3.63
CA ALA A 42 6.18 -8.74 4.91
C ALA A 42 4.71 -8.84 5.31
N ASP A 43 4.34 -10.00 5.86
CA ASP A 43 3.07 -10.23 6.53
C ASP A 43 3.28 -10.17 8.05
N LYS A 44 2.72 -9.14 8.69
CA LYS A 44 2.75 -8.98 10.15
C LYS A 44 1.38 -9.29 10.71
N LYS A 45 1.31 -9.71 11.98
CA LYS A 45 0.06 -10.12 12.66
C LYS A 45 -1.15 -9.20 12.40
N ASN A 46 -0.95 -7.88 12.36
CA ASN A 46 -2.04 -6.91 12.23
C ASN A 46 -2.05 -6.12 10.91
N TYR A 47 -0.97 -6.18 10.11
CA TYR A 47 -0.82 -5.37 8.90
C TYR A 47 0.16 -6.00 7.92
N LEU A 48 0.16 -5.51 6.68
CA LEU A 48 1.11 -5.88 5.65
C LEU A 48 2.06 -4.73 5.38
N LEU A 49 3.30 -5.04 5.02
CA LEU A 49 4.23 -4.08 4.45
C LEU A 49 4.31 -4.31 2.96
N GLY A 50 4.07 -3.24 2.20
CA GLY A 50 4.10 -3.23 0.75
C GLY A 50 5.15 -2.27 0.21
N LYS A 51 5.60 -2.53 -1.01
CA LYS A 51 6.43 -1.60 -1.79
C LYS A 51 5.83 -1.42 -3.18
N ILE A 52 5.78 -0.19 -3.66
CA ILE A 52 5.32 0.12 -5.02
C ILE A 52 6.28 -0.53 -6.03
N LYS A 53 5.72 -1.32 -6.94
CA LYS A 53 6.42 -1.79 -8.15
C LYS A 53 6.16 -0.87 -9.32
N LYS A 54 4.92 -0.39 -9.44
CA LYS A 54 4.48 0.44 -10.56
C LYS A 54 3.25 1.26 -10.16
N ILE A 55 3.25 2.55 -10.45
CA ILE A 55 2.03 3.37 -10.43
C ILE A 55 1.25 3.06 -11.72
N ILE A 56 -0.01 2.68 -11.58
CA ILE A 56 -0.93 2.41 -12.69
C ILE A 56 -1.64 3.70 -13.07
N GLU A 57 -2.16 4.42 -12.07
CA GLU A 57 -2.92 5.65 -12.23
C GLU A 57 -2.59 6.59 -11.07
N PRO A 58 -2.13 7.82 -11.35
CA PRO A 58 -1.94 8.89 -10.35
C PRO A 58 -3.18 9.79 -10.21
#